data_AF-A0A1S8L7R3-F1
#
_entry.id   AF-A0A1S8L7R3-F1
#
_cell.length_a   1.000
_cell.length_b   1.000
_cell.length_c   1.000
_cell.angle_alpha   90.00
_cell.angle_beta   90.00
_cell.angle_gamma   90.00
#
_symmetry.space_group_name_H-M   'P 1'
#
loop_
_entity.id
_entity.type
_entity.pdbx_description
1 polymer ?
#
loop_
_entity_poly.entity_id
_entity_poly.type
_entity_poly.pdbx_seq_one_letter_code
_entity_poly.pdbx_strand_id
1 'polypeptide(L)'
;MEKSLYSRNFEVNYYEVEDDIWRTTSHLIDGQHDIEVTVDVCVPDMVILNAKVKLLRYPIKHCILINNKMKKLKGVNVISEFRSKCDELFSSEMGCGNIRMLLGISVPGVIFNYFPHQIKIGNMTENQWWDFCKEKLHNTCIAHSMMTNDY
;
A
#
# COMPACT_ATOMS: atom_id res chain seq x y z
N MET A 1 25.70 -21.44 16.01
CA MET A 1 24.54 -20.85 16.71
C MET A 1 24.45 -19.39 16.31
N GLU A 2 23.32 -18.98 15.74
CA GLU A 2 23.09 -17.58 15.41
C GLU A 2 22.63 -16.82 16.66
N LYS A 3 23.19 -15.63 16.88
CA LYS A 3 22.77 -14.74 17.97
C LYS A 3 21.76 -13.74 17.42
N SER A 4 20.51 -13.85 17.87
CA SER A 4 19.48 -12.85 17.52
C SER A 4 19.82 -11.50 18.15
N LEU A 5 19.77 -10.44 17.34
CA LEU A 5 20.07 -9.07 17.77
C LEU A 5 18.82 -8.19 17.81
N TYR A 6 17.94 -8.31 16.82
CA TYR A 6 16.72 -7.50 16.69
C TYR A 6 15.62 -8.30 15.97
N SER A 7 14.36 -7.92 16.20
CA SER A 7 13.22 -8.42 15.44
C SER A 7 12.31 -7.24 15.06
N ARG A 8 11.66 -7.36 13.89
CA ARG A 8 10.64 -6.44 13.40
C ARG A 8 9.50 -7.27 12.86
N ASN A 9 8.29 -7.01 13.33
CA ASN A 9 7.10 -7.69 12.85
C ASN A 9 6.30 -6.74 11.98
N PHE A 10 5.87 -7.26 10.84
CA PHE A 10 5.00 -6.56 9.90
C PHE A 10 3.74 -7.37 9.70
N GLU A 11 2.60 -6.70 9.78
CA GLU A 11 1.31 -7.29 9.48
C GLU A 11 0.61 -6.39 8.45
N VAL A 12 -0.07 -7.01 7.49
CA VAL A 12 -0.90 -6.31 6.51
C VAL A 12 -2.20 -7.08 6.36
N ASN A 13 -3.32 -6.38 6.48
CA ASN A 13 -4.64 -6.95 6.27
C ASN A 13 -5.44 -6.14 5.26
N TYR A 14 -6.41 -6.79 4.64
CA TYR A 14 -7.30 -6.22 3.64
C TYR A 14 -8.75 -6.55 4.01
N TYR A 15 -9.62 -5.56 3.92
CA TYR A 15 -11.02 -5.68 4.28
C TYR A 15 -11.88 -4.96 3.24
N GLU A 16 -13.02 -5.54 2.91
CA GLU A 16 -14.13 -4.81 2.31
C GLU A 16 -14.91 -4.12 3.44
N VAL A 17 -15.07 -2.80 3.35
CA VAL A 17 -15.76 -1.99 4.38
C VAL A 17 -17.15 -1.59 3.89
N GLU A 18 -17.25 -1.28 2.60
CA GLU A 18 -18.47 -1.01 1.83
C GLU A 18 -18.25 -1.60 0.42
N ASP A 19 -19.31 -1.77 -0.38
CA ASP A 19 -19.27 -2.46 -1.69
C ASP A 19 -18.16 -1.94 -2.64
N ASP A 20 -17.81 -0.66 -2.53
CA ASP A 20 -16.82 0.04 -3.35
C ASP A 20 -15.65 0.61 -2.54
N ILE A 21 -15.50 0.21 -1.27
CA ILE A 21 -14.43 0.69 -0.39
C ILE A 21 -13.69 -0.47 0.24
N TRP A 22 -12.42 -0.61 -0.17
CA TRP A 22 -11.49 -1.53 0.44
C TRP A 22 -10.55 -0.80 1.39
N ARG A 23 -10.36 -1.37 2.59
CA ARG A 23 -9.41 -0.89 3.59
C ARG A 23 -8.21 -1.80 3.64
N THR A 24 -7.03 -1.20 3.64
CA THR A 24 -5.82 -1.88 4.08
C THR A 24 -5.37 -1.34 5.43
N THR A 25 -4.98 -2.23 6.33
CA THR A 25 -4.27 -1.90 7.55
C THR A 25 -2.87 -2.48 7.48
N SER A 26 -1.88 -1.75 7.98
CA SER A 26 -0.53 -2.27 8.14
C SER A 26 0.08 -1.84 9.46
N HIS A 27 0.85 -2.73 10.07
CA HIS A 27 1.39 -2.55 11.42
C HIS A 27 2.86 -2.90 11.44
N LEU A 28 3.66 -2.05 12.07
CA LEU A 28 5.06 -2.33 12.43
C LEU A 28 5.19 -2.33 13.95
N ILE A 29 5.75 -3.40 14.50
CA ILE A 29 6.23 -3.45 15.89
C ILE A 29 7.72 -3.80 15.91
N ASP A 30 8.54 -2.90 16.47
CA ASP A 30 9.95 -3.14 16.79
C ASP A 30 10.38 -2.40 18.08
N GLY A 31 11.66 -2.51 18.48
CA GLY A 31 12.14 -1.91 19.73
C GLY A 31 11.96 -0.39 19.85
N GLN A 32 11.78 0.34 18.75
CA GLN A 32 11.64 1.80 18.73
C GLN A 32 10.28 2.26 18.18
N HIS A 33 9.54 1.37 17.50
CA HIS A 33 8.35 1.71 16.75
C HIS A 33 7.18 0.80 17.11
N ASP A 34 6.01 1.41 17.14
CA ASP A 34 4.71 0.75 17.11
C ASP A 34 3.81 1.68 16.27
N ILE A 35 3.64 1.33 15.00
CA ILE A 35 3.07 2.20 13.96
C ILE A 35 1.98 1.46 13.21
N GLU A 36 0.75 1.94 13.32
CA GLU A 36 -0.39 1.45 12.54
C GLU A 36 -0.71 2.44 11.42
N VAL A 37 -0.86 1.95 10.19
CA VAL A 37 -1.33 2.71 9.04
C VAL A 37 -2.65 2.13 8.57
N THR A 38 -3.60 3.00 8.24
CA THR A 38 -4.89 2.59 7.65
C THR A 38 -5.15 3.42 6.41
N VAL A 39 -5.48 2.77 5.30
CA VAL A 39 -5.80 3.42 4.03
C VAL A 39 -7.09 2.84 3.48
N ASP A 40 -8.04 3.72 3.17
CA ASP A 40 -9.30 3.41 2.50
C ASP A 40 -9.15 3.76 1.02
N VAL A 41 -9.51 2.82 0.15
CA VAL A 41 -9.36 2.92 -1.30
C VAL A 41 -10.70 2.64 -1.96
N CYS A 42 -11.14 3.56 -2.82
CA CYS A 42 -12.28 3.35 -3.71
C CYS A 42 -11.89 2.31 -4.77
N VAL A 43 -12.71 1.29 -4.93
CA VAL A 43 -12.56 0.26 -5.97
C VAL A 43 -13.79 0.27 -6.88
N PRO A 44 -13.65 0.02 -8.20
CA PRO A 44 -12.43 -0.36 -8.91
C PRO A 44 -11.51 0.82 -9.28
N ASP A 45 -11.87 2.06 -8.99
CA ASP A 45 -11.15 3.26 -9.46
C ASP A 45 -9.73 3.40 -8.89
N MET A 46 -9.42 2.68 -7.81
CA MET A 46 -8.12 2.66 -7.13
C MET A 46 -7.70 4.04 -6.60
N VAL A 47 -8.65 4.82 -6.10
CA VAL A 47 -8.40 6.16 -5.55
C VAL A 47 -8.40 6.12 -4.03
N ILE A 48 -7.35 6.64 -3.39
CA ILE A 48 -7.29 6.73 -1.93
C ILE A 48 -8.33 7.74 -1.42
N LEU A 49 -9.29 7.27 -0.62
CA LEU A 49 -10.33 8.10 -0.01
C LEU A 49 -9.86 8.74 1.29
N ASN A 50 -9.07 7.99 2.05
CA ASN A 50 -8.58 8.41 3.36
C ASN A 50 -7.32 7.63 3.73
N ALA A 51 -6.38 8.28 4.41
CA ALA A 51 -5.14 7.67 4.88
C ALA A 51 -4.79 8.22 6.28
N LYS A 52 -4.59 7.32 7.23
CA LYS A 52 -4.33 7.63 8.64
C LYS A 52 -3.12 6.85 9.14
N VAL A 53 -2.43 7.43 10.11
CA VAL A 53 -1.39 6.75 10.87
C VAL A 53 -1.59 7.00 12.35
N LYS A 54 -1.31 5.98 13.15
CA LYS A 54 -1.31 6.02 14.60
C LYS A 54 0.08 5.60 15.07
N LEU A 55 0.71 6.49 15.83
CA LEU A 55 2.03 6.24 16.40
C LEU A 55 1.84 5.89 17.89
N LEU A 56 1.93 4.61 18.21
CA LEU A 56 1.80 4.10 19.58
C LEU A 56 3.13 4.17 20.33
N ARG A 57 4.24 3.91 19.63
CA ARG A 57 5.62 4.08 20.10
C ARG A 57 6.47 4.68 18.99
N TYR A 58 7.25 5.70 19.32
CA TYR A 58 8.06 6.43 18.36
C TYR A 58 9.22 7.17 19.07
N PRO A 59 10.35 7.39 18.39
CA PRO A 59 11.59 7.81 19.03
C PRO A 59 11.60 9.27 19.52
N ILE A 60 10.90 10.19 18.84
CA ILE A 60 10.88 11.62 19.20
C ILE A 60 9.50 12.25 19.06
N LYS A 61 9.17 13.22 19.93
CA LYS A 61 7.86 13.89 19.97
C LYS A 61 7.39 14.44 18.61
N HIS A 62 8.32 14.91 17.78
CA HIS A 62 8.01 15.51 16.47
C HIS A 62 7.61 14.50 15.39
N CYS A 63 7.76 13.18 15.60
CA CYS A 63 7.31 12.16 14.65
C CYS A 63 5.82 12.28 14.32
N ILE A 64 5.00 12.82 15.23
CA ILE A 64 3.55 13.05 15.03
C ILE A 64 3.23 13.94 13.83
N LEU A 65 4.17 14.77 13.37
CA LEU A 65 3.98 15.69 12.24
C LEU A 65 3.74 14.93 10.92
N ILE A 66 4.11 13.65 10.86
CA ILE A 66 3.87 12.77 9.71
C ILE A 66 2.38 12.61 9.37
N ASN A 67 1.50 12.81 10.36
CA ASN A 67 0.04 12.84 10.17
C ASN A 67 -0.39 13.84 9.08
N ASN A 68 0.30 14.98 8.97
CA ASN A 68 -0.02 15.99 7.95
C ASN A 68 0.36 15.54 6.53
N LYS A 69 1.41 14.72 6.39
CA LYS A 69 1.81 14.13 5.10
C LYS A 69 0.85 13.01 4.69
N MET A 70 0.38 12.17 5.62
CA MET A 70 -0.62 11.13 5.34
C MET A 70 -1.88 11.68 4.68
N LYS A 71 -2.40 12.83 5.15
CA LYS A 71 -3.60 13.48 4.57
C LYS A 71 -3.45 13.83 3.09
N LYS A 72 -2.22 14.04 2.60
CA LYS A 72 -1.93 14.38 1.20
C LYS A 72 -2.02 13.17 0.25
N LEU A 73 -2.26 11.97 0.78
CA LEU A 73 -2.52 10.78 -0.03
C LEU A 73 -3.98 10.72 -0.51
N LYS A 74 -4.91 11.48 0.07
CA LYS A 74 -6.29 11.51 -0.40
C LYS A 74 -6.36 12.00 -1.84
N GLY A 75 -7.08 11.27 -2.69
CA GLY A 75 -7.25 11.52 -4.11
C GLY A 75 -6.16 10.91 -4.99
N VAL A 76 -5.09 10.36 -4.42
CA VAL A 76 -4.01 9.73 -5.18
C VAL A 76 -4.49 8.40 -5.77
N ASN A 77 -4.21 8.18 -7.04
CA ASN A 77 -4.47 6.90 -7.68
C ASN A 77 -3.38 5.87 -7.35
N VAL A 78 -3.77 4.69 -6.87
CA VAL A 78 -2.86 3.62 -6.45
C VAL A 78 -2.04 3.06 -7.61
N ILE A 79 -2.60 3.03 -8.82
CA ILE A 79 -1.93 2.48 -10.00
C ILE A 79 -0.93 3.49 -10.59
N SER A 80 -1.38 4.72 -10.86
CA SER A 80 -0.60 5.67 -11.68
C SER A 80 0.28 6.63 -10.89
N GLU A 81 -0.07 6.94 -9.63
CA GLU A 81 0.53 8.08 -8.91
C GLU A 81 1.14 7.70 -7.55
N PHE A 82 0.65 6.63 -6.93
CA PHE A 82 0.95 6.34 -5.54
C PHE A 82 2.43 6.19 -5.24
N ARG A 83 3.18 5.48 -6.08
CA ARG A 83 4.61 5.26 -5.84
C ARG A 83 5.39 6.58 -5.80
N SER A 84 5.22 7.43 -6.82
CA SER A 84 5.91 8.72 -6.89
C SER A 84 5.45 9.64 -5.75
N LYS A 85 4.15 9.66 -5.43
CA LYS A 85 3.63 10.49 -4.34
C LYS A 85 4.11 10.02 -2.97
N CYS A 86 4.20 8.71 -2.75
CA CYS A 86 4.72 8.12 -1.53
C CYS A 86 6.21 8.47 -1.36
N ASP A 87 7.01 8.35 -2.43
CA ASP A 87 8.42 8.74 -2.40
C ASP A 87 8.58 10.25 -2.14
N GLU A 88 7.81 11.11 -2.82
CA GLU A 88 7.80 12.57 -2.60
C GLU A 88 7.51 12.94 -1.14
N LEU A 89 6.52 12.30 -0.52
CA LEU A 89 6.06 12.65 0.82
C LEU A 89 6.94 12.09 1.92
N PHE A 90 7.43 10.85 1.78
CA PHE A 90 8.01 10.11 2.89
C PHE A 90 9.52 9.84 2.75
N SER A 91 10.11 10.06 1.56
CA SER A 91 11.57 10.08 1.35
C SER A 91 12.16 11.50 1.37
N SER A 92 11.41 12.50 1.85
CA SER A 92 11.84 13.89 1.95
C SER A 92 12.35 14.26 3.34
N GLU A 93 12.78 15.52 3.50
CA GLU A 93 12.88 16.14 4.83
C GLU A 93 11.55 16.01 5.59
N MET A 94 11.64 15.70 6.89
CA MET A 94 10.48 15.37 7.74
C MET A 94 9.62 14.19 7.25
N GLY A 95 10.16 13.34 6.38
CA GLY A 95 9.58 12.07 5.95
C GLY A 95 9.78 10.95 6.98
N CYS A 96 9.24 9.76 6.70
CA CYS A 96 9.41 8.59 7.56
C CYS A 96 9.51 7.32 6.72
N GLY A 97 10.70 6.72 6.69
CA GLY A 97 10.96 5.48 5.95
C GLY A 97 10.11 4.28 6.42
N ASN A 98 9.77 4.22 7.71
CA ASN A 98 8.91 3.16 8.24
C ASN A 98 7.47 3.26 7.70
N ILE A 99 6.91 4.47 7.65
CA ILE A 99 5.58 4.70 7.08
C ILE A 99 5.60 4.50 5.57
N ARG A 100 6.65 4.98 4.88
CA ARG A 100 6.84 4.69 3.44
C ARG A 100 6.81 3.19 3.15
N MET A 101 7.53 2.41 3.95
CA MET A 101 7.58 0.96 3.80
C MET A 101 6.23 0.32 4.09
N LEU A 102 5.56 0.67 5.21
CA LEU A 102 4.21 0.17 5.53
C LEU A 102 3.21 0.46 4.42
N LEU A 103 3.22 1.69 3.89
CA LEU A 103 2.42 2.08 2.73
C LEU A 103 2.79 1.27 1.49
N GLY A 104 4.08 1.07 1.23
CA GLY A 104 4.58 0.35 0.06
C GLY A 104 4.23 -1.14 0.04
N ILE A 105 4.16 -1.79 1.20
CA ILE A 105 3.74 -3.20 1.29
C ILE A 105 2.21 -3.37 1.31
N SER A 106 1.47 -2.37 1.77
CA SER A 106 0.02 -2.48 1.98
C SER A 106 -0.80 -1.99 0.79
N VAL A 107 -0.60 -0.75 0.36
CA VAL A 107 -1.49 -0.06 -0.58
C VAL A 107 -1.46 -0.66 -1.98
N PRO A 108 -0.31 -0.97 -2.61
CA PRO A 108 -0.29 -1.64 -3.92
C PRO A 108 -0.96 -3.02 -3.87
N GLY A 109 -0.94 -3.68 -2.71
CA GLY A 109 -1.61 -4.95 -2.52
C GLY A 109 -3.13 -4.89 -2.67
N VAL A 110 -3.76 -3.70 -2.61
CA VAL A 110 -5.20 -3.57 -2.94
C VAL A 110 -5.47 -4.01 -4.38
N ILE A 111 -4.62 -3.63 -5.34
CA ILE A 111 -4.72 -4.08 -6.74
C ILE A 111 -4.63 -5.61 -6.81
N PHE A 112 -3.60 -6.16 -6.15
CA PHE A 112 -3.29 -7.59 -6.19
C PHE A 112 -4.20 -8.49 -5.36
N ASN A 113 -5.14 -7.91 -4.61
CA ASN A 113 -6.16 -8.68 -3.89
C ASN A 113 -7.56 -8.41 -4.44
N TYR A 114 -7.88 -7.18 -4.87
CA TYR A 114 -9.18 -6.81 -5.42
C TYR A 114 -9.48 -7.57 -6.72
N PHE A 115 -8.60 -7.49 -7.72
CA PHE A 115 -8.86 -8.13 -9.01
C PHE A 115 -8.92 -9.66 -8.92
N PRO A 116 -8.00 -10.35 -8.22
CA PRO A 116 -8.16 -11.78 -7.95
C PRO A 116 -9.42 -12.14 -7.17
N HIS A 117 -9.88 -11.28 -6.26
CA HIS A 117 -11.15 -11.46 -5.59
C HIS A 117 -12.34 -11.37 -6.55
N GLN A 118 -12.35 -10.40 -7.48
CA GLN A 118 -13.38 -10.29 -8.52
C GLN A 118 -13.45 -11.55 -9.40
N ILE A 119 -12.31 -12.19 -9.68
CA ILE A 119 -12.27 -13.50 -10.36
C ILE A 119 -12.94 -14.57 -9.50
N LYS A 120 -12.56 -14.66 -8.23
CA LYS A 120 -13.09 -15.66 -7.29
C LYS A 120 -14.62 -15.60 -7.15
N ILE A 121 -15.20 -14.40 -7.19
CA ILE A 121 -16.65 -14.20 -7.07
C ILE A 121 -17.39 -14.19 -8.41
N GLY A 122 -16.69 -14.38 -9.54
CA GLY A 122 -17.30 -14.52 -10.87
C GLY A 122 -17.63 -13.21 -11.58
N ASN A 123 -17.17 -12.06 -11.08
CA ASN A 123 -17.36 -10.74 -11.71
C ASN A 123 -16.31 -10.44 -12.78
N MET A 124 -15.21 -11.20 -12.81
CA MET A 124 -14.11 -11.03 -13.76
C MET A 124 -13.56 -12.39 -14.19
N THR A 125 -13.05 -12.49 -15.41
CA THR A 125 -12.30 -13.66 -15.90
C THR A 125 -10.80 -13.45 -15.77
N GLU A 126 -10.02 -14.53 -15.74
CA GLU A 126 -8.55 -14.44 -15.73
C GLU A 126 -8.01 -13.67 -16.94
N ASN A 127 -8.61 -13.85 -18.12
CA ASN A 127 -8.21 -13.11 -19.33
C ASN A 127 -8.41 -11.60 -19.17
N GLN A 128 -9.56 -11.17 -18.62
CA GLN A 128 -9.81 -9.75 -18.36
C GLN A 128 -8.81 -9.17 -17.35
N TRP A 129 -8.40 -9.93 -16.35
CA TRP A 129 -7.34 -9.52 -15.42
C TRP A 129 -5.99 -9.39 -16.13
N TRP A 130 -5.61 -10.34 -16.97
CA TRP A 130 -4.36 -10.28 -17.70
C TRP A 130 -4.32 -9.14 -18.72
N ASP A 131 -5.43 -8.86 -19.40
CA ASP A 131 -5.55 -7.72 -20.30
C ASP A 131 -5.40 -6.40 -19.53
N PHE A 132 -6.02 -6.30 -18.34
CA PHE A 132 -5.83 -5.16 -17.45
C PHE A 132 -4.37 -4.99 -17.01
N CYS A 133 -3.68 -6.07 -16.64
CA CYS A 133 -2.27 -6.02 -16.25
C CYS A 133 -1.39 -5.49 -17.38
N LYS A 134 -1.61 -5.96 -18.61
CA LYS A 134 -0.87 -5.51 -19.79
C LYS A 134 -1.10 -4.02 -20.06
N GLU A 135 -2.33 -3.55 -19.95
CA GLU A 135 -2.67 -2.16 -20.24
C GLU A 135 -2.24 -1.19 -19.13
N LYS A 136 -2.52 -1.52 -17.88
CA LYS A 136 -2.43 -0.58 -16.74
C LYS A 136 -1.23 -0.81 -15.82
N LEU A 137 -0.67 -2.02 -15.79
CA LEU A 137 0.39 -2.40 -14.85
C LEU A 137 1.73 -2.70 -15.56
N HIS A 138 1.92 -2.21 -16.78
CA HIS A 138 3.20 -2.33 -17.48
C HIS A 138 4.36 -1.86 -16.60
N ASN A 139 5.45 -2.62 -16.57
CA ASN A 139 6.66 -2.30 -15.79
C ASN A 139 6.49 -2.20 -14.26
N THR A 140 5.37 -2.65 -13.70
CA THR A 140 5.19 -2.69 -12.24
C THR A 140 5.87 -3.90 -11.59
N CYS A 141 6.02 -5.01 -12.32
CA CYS A 141 6.81 -6.17 -11.92
C CYS A 141 7.36 -6.94 -13.13
N ILE A 142 8.31 -7.87 -12.89
CA ILE A 142 8.92 -8.69 -13.95
C ILE A 142 7.87 -9.44 -14.79
N ALA A 143 6.84 -10.01 -14.15
CA ALA A 143 5.79 -10.73 -14.86
C ALA A 143 5.02 -9.81 -15.81
N HIS A 144 4.64 -8.61 -15.35
CA HIS A 144 3.92 -7.66 -16.19
C HIS A 144 4.77 -7.10 -17.32
N SER A 145 6.08 -6.88 -17.11
CA SER A 145 7.00 -6.50 -18.20
C SER A 145 7.15 -7.62 -19.25
N MET A 146 7.14 -8.88 -18.82
CA MET A 146 7.21 -10.03 -19.74
C MET A 146 5.89 -10.31 -20.45
N MET A 147 4.75 -9.89 -19.90
CA MET A 147 3.45 -10.03 -20.56
C MET A 147 3.22 -9.02 -21.67
N THR A 148 3.92 -7.88 -21.62
CA THR A 148 3.82 -6.80 -22.61
C THR A 148 4.86 -6.91 -23.72
N ASN A 149 5.97 -7.58 -23.45
CA ASN A 149 7.02 -7.83 -24.43
C ASN A 149 6.85 -9.28 -24.92
N ASP A 150 6.60 -9.51 -26.20
CA ASP A 150 6.51 -10.85 -26.80
C ASP A 150 7.86 -11.60 -26.65
N TYR A 151 8.09 -12.22 -25.49
CA TYR A 151 9.22 -13.11 -25.21
C TYR A 151 8.83 -14.57 -25.41
#